data_AF-A0A8J9VYR5-F1
#
_entry.id   AF-A0A8J9VYR5-F1
#
_cell.length_a   1.000
_cell.length_b   1.000
_cell.length_c   1.000
_cell.angle_alpha   90.00
_cell.angle_beta   90.00
_cell.angle_gamma   90.00
#
_symmetry.space_group_name_H-M   'P 1'
#
loop_
_entity.id
_entity.type
_entity.pdbx_description
1 polymer ?
#
loop_
_entity_poly.entity_id
_entity_poly.type
_entity_poly.pdbx_seq_one_letter_code
_entity_poly.pdbx_strand_id
1 'polypeptide(L)'
;MATGQNRHDHCCVPACRNDSRYDSGRNLSFHSFPGDPVGRRQWVHAIRRDVGRNFTINSSTKVCSAHFGASDVRTTLAGKRVIAKGSVPCIFSWTKDSSSRKPPKLRSSSAAVEAESDEDHESDSNMEVNTSTSTADLDHDYGEGPSYSIEEKLAAAIQHIDELEVENKQLRSLRFNVQRFSADPDTLRFYTGFQSYNLLYATYKSLEPTANSMITWAQMQRGASAESMRNITKHERLCCIDQFFLFLCYCKCGLFEKDLSIRFNVSVPTVSRIIITWANYLYHILGSLPIWPTRAQVNEHMPECFTSMYPQTRVILDCTELRCQTPSSLYVNSQMYSHYKSHTTFKGLIGITPSGAVCFVSQLYSGSISDNAITAQSGIVEMLNENDDVMADKGFTISMLLSEKGATLNIPPFLSSKRSQFSKEEVEATQSIARVRIHVERAIRRVKEFHIFDSVLPLSLAGSVNQIWTVCTLLTNFRGPLF
;
A
#
# COMPACT_ATOMS: atom_id res chain seq x y z
N MET A 1 51.73 18.35 -44.78
CA MET A 1 51.19 16.98 -44.78
C MET A 1 51.50 16.36 -43.43
N ALA A 2 50.54 16.44 -42.50
CA ALA A 2 50.67 15.85 -41.17
C ALA A 2 50.14 14.43 -41.23
N THR A 3 51.00 13.48 -40.87
CA THR A 3 50.76 12.04 -40.85
C THR A 3 49.57 11.71 -39.95
N GLY A 4 48.47 11.28 -40.58
CA GLY A 4 47.28 10.82 -39.86
C GLY A 4 47.61 9.56 -39.07
N GLN A 5 47.78 9.70 -37.75
CA GLN A 5 47.82 8.56 -36.85
C GLN A 5 46.49 7.80 -37.00
N ASN A 6 46.55 6.60 -37.58
CA ASN A 6 45.43 5.67 -37.63
C ASN A 6 45.04 5.31 -36.19
N ARG A 7 44.04 6.03 -35.67
CA ARG A 7 43.57 5.86 -34.31
C ARG A 7 42.64 4.66 -34.29
N HIS A 8 43.12 3.57 -33.70
CA HIS A 8 42.36 2.33 -33.59
C HIS A 8 41.52 2.33 -32.31
N ASP A 9 40.21 2.15 -32.47
CA ASP A 9 39.26 2.04 -31.38
C ASP A 9 39.03 0.57 -31.00
N HIS A 10 39.00 0.29 -29.70
CA HIS A 10 38.69 -1.01 -29.10
C HIS A 10 37.43 -0.88 -28.22
N CYS A 11 36.55 -1.89 -28.26
CA CYS A 11 35.32 -1.86 -27.46
C CYS A 11 35.61 -2.08 -25.96
N CYS A 12 35.17 -1.16 -25.10
CA CYS A 12 35.38 -1.25 -23.65
C CYS A 12 34.40 -2.18 -22.92
N VAL A 13 33.45 -2.79 -23.62
CA VAL A 13 32.47 -3.70 -23.02
C VAL A 13 33.15 -5.00 -22.55
N PRO A 14 32.94 -5.46 -21.30
CA PRO A 14 33.48 -6.74 -20.82
C PRO A 14 33.18 -7.90 -21.77
N ALA A 15 34.18 -8.76 -22.00
CA ALA A 15 34.12 -9.91 -22.91
C ALA A 15 33.86 -9.59 -24.40
N CYS A 16 33.79 -8.31 -24.80
CA CYS A 16 33.76 -7.92 -26.21
C CYS A 16 35.19 -7.84 -26.76
N ARG A 17 35.45 -8.52 -27.89
CA ARG A 17 36.75 -8.53 -28.57
C ARG A 17 36.77 -7.70 -29.86
N ASN A 18 35.77 -6.85 -30.06
CA ASN A 18 35.65 -6.04 -31.27
C ASN A 18 36.66 -4.89 -31.24
N ASP A 19 37.48 -4.82 -32.29
CA ASP A 19 38.54 -3.83 -32.47
C ASP A 19 38.52 -3.36 -33.93
N SER A 20 38.60 -2.04 -34.14
CA SER A 20 38.60 -1.41 -35.45
C SER A 20 39.73 -1.89 -36.39
N ARG A 21 40.82 -2.47 -35.85
CA ARG A 21 41.93 -3.03 -36.65
C ARG A 21 41.58 -4.32 -37.37
N TYR A 22 40.65 -5.10 -36.81
CA TYR A 22 40.33 -6.46 -37.26
C TYR A 22 38.86 -6.57 -37.67
N ASP A 23 38.24 -5.47 -38.10
CA ASP A 23 36.87 -5.45 -38.61
C ASP A 23 36.82 -6.05 -40.03
N SER A 24 37.04 -7.36 -40.11
CA SER A 24 37.01 -8.17 -41.34
C SER A 24 35.56 -8.35 -41.84
N GLY A 25 34.89 -7.24 -42.16
CA GLY A 25 33.59 -7.23 -42.84
C GLY A 25 32.35 -7.12 -41.95
N ARG A 26 32.46 -6.74 -40.66
CA ARG A 26 31.30 -6.59 -39.75
C ARG A 26 30.72 -5.17 -39.71
N ASN A 27 31.35 -4.21 -40.40
CA ASN A 27 30.89 -2.82 -40.58
C ASN A 27 30.50 -2.16 -39.23
N LEU A 28 31.40 -2.28 -38.25
CA LEU A 28 31.18 -1.83 -36.88
C LEU A 28 31.56 -0.35 -36.73
N SER A 29 30.72 0.43 -36.04
CA SER A 29 31.04 1.79 -35.62
C SER A 29 31.35 1.85 -34.12
N PHE A 30 32.29 2.70 -33.72
CA PHE A 30 32.71 2.87 -32.33
C PHE A 30 32.25 4.23 -31.80
N HIS A 31 31.57 4.23 -30.66
CA HIS A 31 30.88 5.42 -30.11
C HIS A 31 31.43 5.78 -28.74
N SER A 32 31.70 7.08 -28.53
CA SER A 32 32.07 7.62 -27.22
C SER A 32 30.86 7.65 -26.28
N PHE A 33 31.13 7.65 -24.98
CA PHE A 33 30.10 7.89 -23.97
C PHE A 33 29.40 9.24 -24.16
N PRO A 34 28.10 9.34 -23.83
CA PRO A 34 27.37 10.59 -23.90
C PRO A 34 27.99 11.72 -23.06
N GLY A 35 27.79 12.95 -23.52
CA GLY A 35 28.21 14.17 -22.81
C GLY A 35 27.40 14.39 -21.54
N ASP A 36 26.13 14.00 -21.54
CA ASP A 36 25.20 14.23 -20.45
C ASP A 36 25.44 13.25 -19.26
N PRO A 37 25.36 13.72 -18.01
CA PRO A 37 25.65 12.89 -16.82
C PRO A 37 24.69 11.71 -16.61
N VAL A 38 23.48 11.77 -17.17
CA VAL A 38 22.46 10.72 -17.01
C VAL A 38 22.72 9.57 -17.98
N GLY A 39 22.85 9.86 -19.27
CA GLY A 39 23.18 8.90 -20.33
C GLY A 39 24.55 8.27 -20.12
N ARG A 40 25.54 9.04 -19.65
CA ARG A 40 26.85 8.48 -19.28
C ARG A 40 26.72 7.43 -18.16
N ARG A 41 25.95 7.70 -17.11
CA ARG A 41 25.69 6.73 -16.03
C ARG A 41 24.94 5.50 -16.53
N GLN A 42 23.96 5.67 -17.41
CA GLN A 42 23.22 4.56 -18.02
C GLN A 42 24.15 3.65 -18.84
N TRP A 43 25.06 4.21 -19.64
CA TRP A 43 26.03 3.42 -20.41
C TRP A 43 27.00 2.66 -19.52
N VAL A 44 27.53 3.29 -18.47
CA VAL A 44 28.42 2.66 -17.48
C VAL A 44 27.73 1.48 -16.80
N HIS A 45 26.48 1.70 -16.38
CA HIS A 45 25.67 0.66 -15.77
C HIS A 45 25.39 -0.50 -16.74
N ALA A 46 25.02 -0.19 -17.98
CA ALA A 46 24.71 -1.19 -19.00
C ALA A 46 25.90 -2.12 -19.30
N ILE A 47 27.11 -1.56 -19.38
CA ILE A 47 28.33 -2.35 -19.63
C ILE A 47 28.87 -3.05 -18.37
N ARG A 48 28.23 -2.87 -17.21
CA ARG A 48 28.62 -3.45 -15.92
C ARG A 48 30.09 -3.19 -15.55
N ARG A 49 30.56 -1.96 -15.70
CA ARG A 49 31.89 -1.53 -15.23
C ARG A 49 31.77 -0.48 -14.14
N ASP A 50 32.56 -0.62 -13.09
CA ASP A 50 32.66 0.38 -12.04
C ASP A 50 33.71 1.43 -12.40
N VAL A 51 33.30 2.71 -12.46
CA VAL A 51 34.22 3.82 -12.69
C VAL A 51 35.00 4.08 -11.40
N GLY A 52 36.31 3.89 -11.45
CA GLY A 52 37.18 3.95 -10.28
C GLY A 52 38.64 3.84 -10.67
N ARG A 53 39.50 3.40 -9.75
CA ARG A 53 40.96 3.34 -9.96
C ARG A 53 41.37 2.46 -11.15
N ASN A 54 40.56 1.45 -11.48
CA ASN A 54 40.86 0.45 -12.51
C ASN A 54 40.15 0.70 -13.86
N PHE A 55 39.23 1.68 -13.93
CA PHE A 55 38.50 2.02 -15.15
C PHE A 55 38.06 3.49 -15.14
N THR A 56 38.63 4.28 -16.03
CA THR A 56 38.30 5.71 -16.20
C THR A 56 37.81 5.98 -17.61
N ILE A 57 36.70 6.71 -17.72
CA ILE A 57 36.10 7.06 -19.01
C ILE A 57 36.87 8.24 -19.59
N ASN A 58 37.47 8.04 -20.75
CA ASN A 58 38.24 9.04 -21.47
C ASN A 58 37.92 9.00 -22.98
N SER A 59 38.62 9.79 -23.78
CA SER A 59 38.35 9.87 -25.23
C SER A 59 38.61 8.58 -26.01
N SER A 60 39.35 7.61 -25.46
CA SER A 60 39.60 6.28 -26.05
C SER A 60 38.66 5.18 -25.53
N THR A 61 37.84 5.45 -24.52
CA THR A 61 36.78 4.51 -24.10
C THR A 61 35.59 4.56 -25.07
N LYS A 62 35.46 3.52 -25.90
CA LYS A 62 34.41 3.39 -26.92
C LYS A 62 33.54 2.15 -26.70
N VAL A 63 32.29 2.22 -27.13
CA VAL A 63 31.39 1.07 -27.25
C VAL A 63 31.09 0.83 -28.72
N CYS A 64 31.24 -0.41 -29.21
CA CYS A 64 30.94 -0.73 -30.60
C CYS A 64 29.43 -0.89 -30.85
N SER A 65 28.99 -0.67 -32.10
CA SER A 65 27.58 -0.70 -32.50
C SER A 65 26.89 -2.05 -32.33
N ALA A 66 27.64 -3.15 -32.14
CA ALA A 66 27.08 -4.48 -31.90
C ALA A 66 26.29 -4.58 -30.57
N HIS A 67 26.49 -3.63 -29.66
CA HIS A 67 25.78 -3.59 -28.38
C HIS A 67 24.45 -2.81 -28.44
N PHE A 68 24.06 -2.33 -29.61
CA PHE A 68 22.85 -1.53 -29.82
C PHE A 68 21.89 -2.25 -30.78
N GLY A 69 20.58 -2.04 -30.62
CA GLY A 69 19.59 -2.56 -31.55
C GLY A 69 19.76 -1.94 -32.95
N ALA A 70 19.33 -2.66 -34.00
CA ALA A 70 19.39 -2.13 -35.37
C ALA A 70 18.62 -0.81 -35.54
N SER A 71 17.55 -0.60 -34.76
CA SER A 71 16.78 0.65 -34.70
C SER A 71 17.50 1.80 -34.01
N ASP A 72 18.50 1.52 -33.17
CA ASP A 72 19.26 2.52 -32.41
C ASP A 72 20.44 3.09 -33.20
N VAL A 73 20.83 2.44 -34.31
CA VAL A 73 21.96 2.86 -35.15
C VAL A 73 21.43 3.46 -36.45
N ARG A 74 21.63 4.76 -36.64
CA ARG A 74 21.20 5.47 -37.86
C ARG A 74 22.41 5.91 -38.68
N THR A 75 22.28 5.88 -40.00
CA THR A 75 23.28 6.41 -40.93
C THR A 75 22.90 7.83 -41.31
N THR A 76 23.81 8.77 -41.10
CA THR A 76 23.63 10.17 -41.51
C THR A 76 23.75 10.32 -43.03
N LEU A 77 23.25 11.43 -43.58
CA LEU A 77 23.36 11.74 -45.02
C LEU A 77 24.83 11.77 -45.52
N ALA A 78 25.79 11.97 -44.63
CA ALA A 78 27.23 11.91 -44.90
C ALA A 78 27.83 10.49 -44.77
N GLY A 79 27.01 9.44 -44.70
CA GLY A 79 27.44 8.04 -44.60
C GLY A 79 27.95 7.60 -43.22
N LYS A 80 28.02 8.51 -42.23
CA LYS A 80 28.48 8.19 -40.87
C LYS A 80 27.38 7.52 -40.05
N ARG A 81 27.68 6.36 -39.46
CA ARG A 81 26.81 5.66 -38.51
C ARG A 81 26.89 6.33 -37.13
N VAL A 82 25.74 6.66 -36.55
CA VAL A 82 25.61 7.31 -35.24
C VAL A 82 24.50 6.65 -34.42
N ILE A 83 24.63 6.69 -33.10
CA ILE A 83 23.60 6.20 -32.18
C ILE A 83 22.48 7.25 -32.05
N ALA A 84 21.23 6.82 -32.02
CA ALA A 84 20.08 7.67 -31.79
C ALA A 84 20.15 8.33 -30.39
N LYS A 85 19.59 9.54 -30.28
CA LYS A 85 19.67 10.33 -29.04
C LYS A 85 18.87 9.61 -27.94
N GLY A 86 19.52 9.28 -26.84
CA GLY A 86 18.91 8.58 -25.70
C GLY A 86 19.04 7.05 -25.75
N SER A 87 19.58 6.46 -26.83
CA SER A 87 19.80 5.02 -26.88
C SER A 87 20.94 4.59 -25.94
N VAL A 88 20.74 3.45 -25.28
CA VAL A 88 21.67 2.84 -24.32
C VAL A 88 22.03 1.47 -24.86
N PRO A 89 23.32 1.05 -24.81
CA PRO A 89 23.67 -0.30 -25.25
C PRO A 89 22.92 -1.35 -24.41
N CYS A 90 22.31 -2.31 -25.07
CA CYS A 90 21.35 -3.25 -24.49
C CYS A 90 21.63 -4.71 -24.90
N ILE A 91 22.51 -4.95 -25.87
CA ILE A 91 22.85 -6.28 -26.37
C ILE A 91 24.16 -6.73 -25.72
N PHE A 92 24.07 -7.67 -24.78
CA PHE A 92 25.23 -8.26 -24.11
C PHE A 92 25.03 -9.76 -23.89
N SER A 93 26.12 -10.51 -23.73
CA SER A 93 26.08 -11.95 -23.44
C SER A 93 25.37 -12.31 -22.13
N TRP A 94 25.21 -11.34 -21.21
CA TRP A 94 24.46 -11.48 -19.95
C TRP A 94 23.01 -10.98 -20.02
N THR A 95 22.55 -10.52 -21.19
CA THR A 95 21.16 -10.13 -21.40
C THR A 95 20.41 -11.37 -21.85
N LYS A 96 19.54 -11.93 -21.00
CA LYS A 96 18.68 -13.06 -21.38
C LYS A 96 17.60 -12.53 -22.31
N ASP A 97 17.41 -13.15 -23.47
CA ASP A 97 16.27 -12.86 -24.34
C ASP A 97 14.98 -13.08 -23.54
N SER A 98 14.15 -12.04 -23.46
CA SER A 98 12.78 -12.19 -22.99
C SER A 98 12.03 -13.02 -24.03
N SER A 99 11.91 -14.32 -23.79
CA SER A 99 10.99 -15.13 -24.59
C SER A 99 9.58 -14.54 -24.42
N SER A 100 8.94 -14.27 -25.56
CA SER A 100 7.58 -13.78 -25.61
C SER A 100 6.67 -14.70 -24.79
N ARG A 101 5.96 -14.12 -23.81
CA ARG A 101 4.87 -14.83 -23.11
C ARG A 101 3.87 -15.30 -24.15
N LYS A 102 3.65 -16.61 -24.25
CA LYS A 102 2.53 -17.14 -25.04
C LYS A 102 1.22 -16.57 -24.48
N PRO A 103 0.28 -16.15 -25.33
CA PRO A 103 -1.03 -15.68 -24.86
C PRO A 103 -1.77 -16.81 -24.11
N PRO A 104 -2.71 -16.47 -23.19
CA PRO A 104 -3.43 -17.46 -22.40
C PRO A 104 -4.22 -18.40 -23.33
N LYS A 105 -4.08 -19.72 -23.15
CA LYS A 105 -4.94 -20.68 -23.83
C LYS A 105 -6.38 -20.54 -23.33
N LEU A 106 -7.31 -20.25 -24.24
CA LEU A 106 -8.74 -20.47 -23.98
C LEU A 106 -8.93 -21.96 -23.66
N ARG A 107 -9.55 -22.26 -22.51
CA ARG A 107 -10.00 -23.61 -22.19
C ARG A 107 -11.36 -23.83 -22.87
N SER A 108 -11.36 -24.65 -23.92
CA SER A 108 -12.56 -25.31 -24.43
C SER A 108 -12.99 -26.40 -23.46
N SER A 109 -14.27 -26.40 -23.12
CA SER A 109 -14.97 -27.48 -22.44
C SER A 109 -14.96 -28.75 -23.29
N SER A 110 -14.49 -29.87 -22.73
CA SER A 110 -15.05 -31.23 -22.82
C SER A 110 -13.97 -32.30 -22.62
N ALA A 111 -14.44 -33.46 -22.13
CA ALA A 111 -13.80 -34.76 -21.97
C ALA A 111 -13.23 -35.09 -20.57
N ALA A 112 -14.05 -35.88 -19.87
CA ALA A 112 -13.73 -36.79 -18.78
C ALA A 112 -12.57 -37.73 -19.13
N VAL A 113 -11.78 -38.14 -18.12
CA VAL A 113 -11.80 -39.51 -17.57
C VAL A 113 -11.20 -39.50 -16.15
N GLU A 114 -12.00 -40.03 -15.24
CA GLU A 114 -11.75 -40.86 -14.05
C GLU A 114 -10.39 -40.83 -13.32
N ALA A 115 -10.48 -40.58 -12.00
CA ALA A 115 -9.66 -41.25 -10.99
C ALA A 115 -10.53 -41.45 -9.74
N GLU A 116 -10.44 -42.66 -9.21
CA GLU A 116 -11.18 -43.27 -8.11
C GLU A 116 -11.12 -42.46 -6.81
N SER A 117 -12.24 -42.43 -6.10
CA SER A 117 -12.30 -42.14 -4.67
C SER A 117 -13.32 -43.09 -4.05
N ASP A 118 -12.81 -44.01 -3.23
CA ASP A 118 -13.54 -44.67 -2.17
C ASP A 118 -14.28 -43.62 -1.33
N GLU A 119 -15.59 -43.79 -1.17
CA GLU A 119 -16.31 -43.49 0.07
C GLU A 119 -17.71 -44.14 0.03
N ASP A 120 -18.02 -44.79 1.15
CA ASP A 120 -19.11 -45.73 1.37
C ASP A 120 -20.51 -45.11 1.20
N HIS A 121 -21.35 -45.82 0.45
CA HIS A 121 -22.78 -45.57 0.33
C HIS A 121 -23.54 -46.46 1.32
N GLU A 122 -24.11 -45.86 2.37
CA GLU A 122 -25.33 -46.39 2.99
C GLU A 122 -26.49 -46.17 2.00
N SER A 123 -27.06 -47.27 1.54
CA SER A 123 -28.20 -47.30 0.63
C SER A 123 -29.47 -47.64 1.40
N ASP A 124 -30.38 -46.69 1.36
CA ASP A 124 -31.79 -46.81 1.70
C ASP A 124 -32.44 -47.75 0.67
N SER A 125 -32.90 -48.92 1.10
CA SER A 125 -33.63 -49.88 0.26
C SER A 125 -35.02 -50.14 0.82
N ASN A 126 -35.99 -49.42 0.24
CA ASN A 126 -37.37 -49.84 0.17
C ASN A 126 -37.43 -51.19 -0.56
N MET A 127 -37.81 -52.26 0.14
CA MET A 127 -38.18 -53.53 -0.48
C MET A 127 -39.62 -53.88 -0.12
N GLU A 128 -40.43 -54.03 -1.16
CA GLU A 128 -41.84 -54.37 -1.13
C GLU A 128 -42.09 -55.72 -0.43
N VAL A 129 -43.18 -55.73 0.33
CA VAL A 129 -43.72 -56.90 1.04
C VAL A 129 -44.22 -57.92 0.01
N ASN A 130 -43.65 -59.13 0.03
CA ASN A 130 -44.26 -60.29 -0.60
C ASN A 130 -44.34 -61.46 0.39
N THR A 131 -45.60 -61.82 0.67
CA THR A 131 -46.06 -62.93 1.50
C THR A 131 -45.58 -64.29 1.00
N SER A 132 -44.90 -65.06 1.86
CA SER A 132 -45.07 -66.52 1.94
C SER A 132 -44.40 -67.13 3.18
N THR A 133 -45.21 -67.92 3.87
CA THR A 133 -45.05 -68.70 5.10
C THR A 133 -43.85 -69.67 5.13
N SER A 134 -43.16 -69.78 6.28
CA SER A 134 -42.62 -71.05 6.81
C SER A 134 -42.05 -70.86 8.23
N THR A 135 -42.52 -71.70 9.14
CA THR A 135 -42.21 -71.87 10.57
C THR A 135 -40.75 -72.24 10.88
N ALA A 136 -40.17 -71.68 11.94
CA ALA A 136 -39.39 -72.40 12.96
C ALA A 136 -38.95 -71.46 14.09
N ASP A 137 -39.30 -71.83 15.32
CA ASP A 137 -38.95 -71.19 16.59
C ASP A 137 -37.45 -70.97 16.78
N LEU A 138 -37.05 -69.73 17.05
CA LEU A 138 -35.84 -69.41 17.82
C LEU A 138 -36.12 -68.18 18.69
N ASP A 139 -36.33 -68.47 19.96
CA ASP A 139 -36.56 -67.54 21.07
C ASP A 139 -35.27 -66.73 21.33
N HIS A 140 -35.24 -65.47 20.90
CA HIS A 140 -34.18 -64.53 21.25
C HIS A 140 -34.70 -63.54 22.29
N ASP A 141 -34.29 -63.81 23.53
CA ASP A 141 -34.38 -63.00 24.73
C ASP A 141 -33.84 -61.57 24.49
N TYR A 142 -34.75 -60.66 24.12
CA TYR A 142 -34.48 -59.22 24.17
C TYR A 142 -34.64 -58.78 25.63
N GLY A 143 -33.53 -58.76 26.37
CA GLY A 143 -33.47 -58.04 27.64
C GLY A 143 -33.91 -56.60 27.43
N GLU A 144 -35.08 -56.24 27.96
CA GLU A 144 -35.57 -54.87 28.03
C GLU A 144 -34.55 -54.02 28.80
N GLY A 145 -33.79 -53.19 28.09
CA GLY A 145 -33.07 -52.08 28.72
C GLY A 145 -34.08 -51.17 29.45
N PRO A 146 -33.66 -50.45 30.51
CA PRO A 146 -34.58 -49.68 31.33
C PRO A 146 -35.43 -48.75 30.47
N SER A 147 -36.75 -48.99 30.46
CA SER A 147 -37.76 -48.16 29.82
C SER A 147 -37.87 -46.85 30.59
N TYR A 148 -37.01 -45.88 30.27
CA TYR A 148 -37.18 -44.50 30.76
C TYR A 148 -38.55 -43.98 30.32
N SER A 149 -39.31 -43.45 31.27
CA SER A 149 -40.59 -42.83 31.01
C SER A 149 -40.43 -41.63 30.06
N ILE A 150 -41.49 -41.29 29.33
CA ILE A 150 -41.50 -40.10 28.46
C ILE A 150 -41.17 -38.84 29.27
N GLU A 151 -41.60 -38.79 30.54
CA GLU A 151 -41.35 -37.69 31.47
C GLU A 151 -39.86 -37.57 31.84
N GLU A 152 -39.17 -38.70 32.08
CA GLU A 152 -37.72 -38.72 32.33
C GLU A 152 -36.92 -38.30 31.09
N LYS A 153 -37.33 -38.74 29.89
CA LYS A 153 -36.72 -38.31 28.63
C LYS A 153 -36.92 -36.82 28.38
N LEU A 154 -38.11 -36.29 28.70
CA LEU A 154 -38.41 -34.86 28.58
C LEU A 154 -37.59 -34.03 29.57
N ALA A 155 -37.47 -34.47 30.83
CA ALA A 155 -36.66 -33.80 31.84
C ALA A 155 -35.17 -33.77 31.45
N ALA A 156 -34.63 -34.89 30.97
CA ALA A 156 -33.24 -34.97 30.49
C ALA A 156 -33.00 -34.08 29.26
N ALA A 157 -33.96 -33.99 28.33
CA ALA A 157 -33.85 -33.11 27.17
C ALA A 157 -33.87 -31.63 27.55
N ILE A 158 -34.72 -31.22 28.51
CA ILE A 158 -34.76 -29.84 29.02
C ILE A 158 -33.42 -29.48 29.67
N GLN A 159 -32.90 -30.37 30.54
CA GLN A 159 -31.60 -30.15 31.18
C GLN A 159 -30.47 -30.02 30.14
N HIS A 160 -30.48 -30.85 29.10
CA HIS A 160 -29.47 -30.78 28.04
C HIS A 160 -29.57 -29.48 27.23
N ILE A 161 -30.78 -28.99 26.97
CA ILE A 161 -30.99 -27.68 26.33
C ILE A 161 -30.41 -26.56 27.21
N ASP A 162 -30.69 -26.56 28.51
CA ASP A 162 -30.16 -25.55 29.43
C ASP A 162 -28.62 -25.57 29.46
N GLU A 163 -28.01 -26.76 29.48
CA GLU A 163 -26.55 -26.93 29.41
C GLU A 163 -25.98 -26.37 28.09
N LEU A 164 -26.60 -26.72 26.96
CA LEU A 164 -26.22 -26.22 25.64
C LEU A 164 -26.43 -24.71 25.50
N GLU A 165 -27.44 -24.12 26.14
CA GLU A 165 -27.66 -22.68 26.14
C GLU A 165 -26.57 -21.94 26.92
N VAL A 166 -26.17 -22.48 28.07
CA VAL A 166 -25.05 -21.95 28.86
C VAL A 166 -23.75 -22.05 28.07
N GLU A 167 -23.46 -23.20 27.45
CA GLU A 167 -22.28 -23.39 26.62
C GLU A 167 -22.29 -22.45 25.40
N ASN A 168 -23.41 -22.33 24.69
CA ASN A 168 -23.54 -21.41 23.56
C ASN A 168 -23.29 -19.96 23.97
N LYS A 169 -23.77 -19.55 25.14
CA LYS A 169 -23.51 -18.21 25.67
C LYS A 169 -22.03 -17.99 25.96
N GLN A 170 -21.35 -18.99 26.53
CA GLN A 170 -19.90 -18.96 26.73
C GLN A 170 -19.14 -18.89 25.40
N LEU A 171 -19.44 -19.77 24.44
CA LEU A 171 -18.82 -19.77 23.12
C LEU A 171 -19.03 -18.45 22.38
N ARG A 172 -20.24 -17.85 22.46
CA ARG A 172 -20.52 -16.54 21.89
C ARG A 172 -19.69 -15.42 22.53
N SER A 173 -19.40 -15.51 23.83
CA SER A 173 -18.54 -14.54 24.53
C SER A 173 -17.07 -14.64 24.11
N LEU A 174 -16.63 -15.83 23.64
CA LEU A 174 -15.27 -16.07 23.16
C LEU A 174 -15.07 -15.64 21.71
N ARG A 175 -16.14 -15.38 20.94
CA ARG A 175 -16.02 -14.93 19.55
C ARG A 175 -15.25 -13.61 19.46
N PHE A 176 -14.32 -13.54 18.51
CA PHE A 176 -13.58 -12.31 18.23
C PHE A 176 -14.45 -11.36 17.40
N ASN A 177 -15.20 -10.50 18.07
CA ASN A 177 -16.10 -9.51 17.48
C ASN A 177 -16.01 -8.18 18.23
N VAL A 178 -16.59 -7.12 17.68
CA VAL A 178 -16.52 -5.79 18.29
C VAL A 178 -17.22 -5.75 19.66
N GLN A 179 -18.31 -6.50 19.81
CA GLN A 179 -19.13 -6.49 21.02
C GLN A 179 -18.38 -7.02 22.23
N ARG A 180 -17.51 -8.02 22.03
CA ARG A 180 -16.66 -8.59 23.08
C ARG A 180 -15.80 -7.53 23.77
N PHE A 181 -15.34 -6.52 23.03
CA PHE A 181 -14.46 -5.47 23.54
C PHE A 181 -15.21 -4.18 23.91
N SER A 182 -16.54 -4.19 23.86
CA SER A 182 -17.36 -2.97 24.12
C SER A 182 -17.19 -2.41 25.53
N ALA A 183 -16.93 -3.28 26.51
CA ALA A 183 -16.73 -2.91 27.92
C ALA A 183 -15.25 -2.73 28.32
N ASP A 184 -14.30 -2.93 27.39
CA ASP A 184 -12.86 -2.79 27.63
C ASP A 184 -12.27 -1.72 26.68
N PRO A 185 -12.24 -0.45 27.10
CA PRO A 185 -11.73 0.65 26.28
C PRO A 185 -10.26 0.50 25.89
N ASP A 186 -9.44 -0.17 26.70
CA ASP A 186 -8.01 -0.32 26.44
C ASP A 186 -7.76 -1.35 25.34
N THR A 187 -8.40 -2.51 25.44
CA THR A 187 -8.34 -3.54 24.39
C THR A 187 -9.01 -3.06 23.11
N LEU A 188 -10.14 -2.34 23.20
CA LEU A 188 -10.78 -1.75 22.03
C LEU A 188 -9.86 -0.74 21.34
N ARG A 189 -9.22 0.16 22.11
CA ARG A 189 -8.27 1.15 21.56
C ARG A 189 -7.06 0.49 20.94
N PHE A 190 -6.58 -0.61 21.52
CA PHE A 190 -5.50 -1.42 20.94
C PHE A 190 -5.89 -1.91 19.54
N TYR A 191 -7.06 -2.54 19.39
CA TYR A 191 -7.49 -3.13 18.11
C TYR A 191 -7.99 -2.12 17.09
N THR A 192 -8.54 -1.00 17.52
CA THR A 192 -9.30 -0.10 16.61
C THR A 192 -8.72 1.30 16.50
N GLY A 193 -7.97 1.73 17.52
CA GLY A 193 -7.52 3.11 17.66
C GLY A 193 -8.60 4.09 18.15
N PHE A 194 -9.84 3.66 18.33
CA PHE A 194 -10.90 4.49 18.91
C PHE A 194 -10.78 4.55 20.43
N GLN A 195 -11.14 5.69 21.02
CA GLN A 195 -11.02 5.89 22.48
C GLN A 195 -12.07 5.12 23.28
N SER A 196 -13.24 4.85 22.69
CA SER A 196 -14.34 4.17 23.35
C SER A 196 -15.25 3.46 22.35
N TYR A 197 -16.02 2.48 22.83
CA TYR A 197 -17.01 1.77 22.03
C TYR A 197 -18.09 2.73 21.52
N ASN A 198 -18.53 3.68 22.34
CA ASN A 198 -19.56 4.65 21.96
C ASN A 198 -19.13 5.47 20.74
N LEU A 199 -17.86 5.93 20.70
CA LEU A 199 -17.34 6.68 19.57
C LEU A 199 -17.27 5.80 18.31
N LEU A 200 -16.72 4.58 18.44
CA LEU A 200 -16.66 3.63 17.33
C LEU A 200 -18.05 3.32 16.78
N TYR A 201 -19.01 3.04 17.67
CA TYR A 201 -20.37 2.69 17.31
C TYR A 201 -21.11 3.87 16.67
N ALA A 202 -20.94 5.10 17.18
CA ALA A 202 -21.49 6.30 16.57
C ALA A 202 -20.92 6.55 15.17
N THR A 203 -19.61 6.36 14.99
CA THR A 203 -18.98 6.42 13.66
C THR A 203 -19.55 5.34 12.75
N TYR A 204 -19.64 4.09 13.20
CA TYR A 204 -20.23 3.00 12.41
C TYR A 204 -21.70 3.29 12.06
N LYS A 205 -22.50 3.78 12.99
CA LYS A 205 -23.91 4.13 12.75
C LYS A 205 -24.09 5.21 11.71
N SER A 206 -23.15 6.15 11.62
CA SER A 206 -23.13 7.15 10.55
C SER A 206 -22.81 6.54 9.18
N LEU A 207 -22.05 5.45 9.15
CA LEU A 207 -21.68 4.72 7.93
C LEU A 207 -22.72 3.65 7.54
N GLU A 208 -23.45 3.09 8.49
CA GLU A 208 -24.34 1.93 8.35
C GLU A 208 -25.34 2.04 7.17
N PRO A 209 -26.02 3.19 6.92
CA PRO A 209 -27.00 3.30 5.84
C PRO A 209 -26.41 3.00 4.46
N THR A 210 -25.19 3.49 4.20
CA THR A 210 -24.49 3.28 2.93
C THR A 210 -23.61 2.02 2.96
N ALA A 211 -23.08 1.64 4.12
CA ALA A 211 -22.25 0.45 4.29
C ALA A 211 -23.01 -0.85 4.00
N ASN A 212 -24.28 -0.94 4.39
CA ASN A 212 -25.11 -2.12 4.12
C ASN A 212 -25.44 -2.29 2.62
N SER A 213 -25.33 -1.22 1.83
CA SER A 213 -25.51 -1.26 0.38
C SER A 213 -24.23 -1.55 -0.40
N MET A 214 -23.09 -1.74 0.28
CA MET A 214 -21.81 -1.95 -0.39
C MET A 214 -21.83 -3.16 -1.32
N ILE A 215 -21.43 -2.93 -2.57
CA ILE A 215 -21.12 -3.99 -3.52
C ILE A 215 -19.73 -4.53 -3.16
N THR A 216 -19.66 -5.81 -2.83
CA THR A 216 -18.39 -6.46 -2.48
C THR A 216 -17.44 -6.48 -3.68
N TRP A 217 -16.13 -6.44 -3.42
CA TRP A 217 -15.10 -6.53 -4.47
C TRP A 217 -15.29 -7.75 -5.41
N ALA A 218 -15.77 -8.88 -4.88
CA ALA A 218 -16.11 -10.06 -5.68
C ALA A 218 -17.26 -9.84 -6.68
N GLN A 219 -18.26 -9.03 -6.31
CA GLN A 219 -19.38 -8.70 -7.19
C GLN A 219 -18.92 -7.73 -8.29
N MET A 220 -18.06 -6.76 -7.95
CA MET A 220 -17.48 -5.83 -8.93
C MET A 220 -16.63 -6.56 -9.98
N GLN A 221 -15.75 -7.48 -9.57
CA GLN A 221 -14.86 -8.21 -10.48
C GLN A 221 -15.59 -9.13 -11.47
N ARG A 222 -16.81 -9.59 -11.13
CA ARG A 222 -17.55 -10.57 -11.94
C ARG A 222 -18.60 -9.96 -12.88
N GLY A 223 -18.82 -8.64 -12.83
CA GLY A 223 -19.79 -7.95 -13.71
C GLY A 223 -21.21 -8.51 -13.63
N ALA A 224 -21.57 -9.20 -12.55
CA ALA A 224 -22.79 -9.99 -12.46
C ALA A 224 -23.92 -9.22 -11.77
N SER A 225 -25.14 -9.35 -12.29
CA SER A 225 -26.36 -8.77 -11.72
C SER A 225 -26.47 -9.04 -10.21
N ALA A 226 -26.84 -8.00 -9.46
CA ALA A 226 -26.93 -7.99 -8.00
C ALA A 226 -27.85 -9.09 -7.43
N GLU A 227 -28.77 -9.63 -8.24
CA GLU A 227 -29.76 -10.64 -7.83
C GLU A 227 -29.22 -12.08 -7.86
N SER A 228 -28.49 -12.48 -8.91
CA SER A 228 -28.06 -13.88 -9.07
C SER A 228 -27.00 -14.35 -8.06
N MET A 229 -26.33 -13.43 -7.35
CA MET A 229 -25.33 -13.76 -6.33
C MET A 229 -25.84 -13.65 -4.88
N ARG A 230 -27.06 -13.13 -4.64
CA ARG A 230 -27.65 -13.06 -3.28
C ARG A 230 -27.91 -14.44 -2.69
N ASN A 231 -28.02 -15.49 -3.53
CA ASN A 231 -28.42 -16.83 -3.11
C ASN A 231 -27.26 -17.80 -2.80
N ILE A 232 -26.01 -17.52 -3.21
CA ILE A 232 -24.86 -18.43 -3.00
C ILE A 232 -24.17 -18.22 -1.63
N THR A 233 -24.51 -17.16 -0.88
CA THR A 233 -23.73 -16.70 0.29
C THR A 233 -24.58 -16.38 1.51
N LYS A 234 -25.66 -17.16 1.75
CA LYS A 234 -26.55 -16.97 2.90
C LYS A 234 -26.11 -17.68 4.18
N HIS A 235 -25.24 -18.68 4.10
CA HIS A 235 -24.63 -19.27 5.29
C HIS A 235 -23.29 -18.57 5.57
N GLU A 236 -23.17 -17.99 6.78
CA GLU A 236 -21.94 -17.45 7.40
C GLU A 236 -21.35 -16.14 6.84
N ARG A 237 -22.17 -15.08 6.72
CA ARG A 237 -21.62 -13.72 6.53
C ARG A 237 -21.31 -13.09 7.89
N LEU A 238 -20.05 -12.70 8.08
CA LEU A 238 -19.65 -11.76 9.14
C LEU A 238 -20.51 -10.49 9.04
N CYS A 239 -21.10 -10.04 10.15
CA CYS A 239 -22.00 -8.88 10.12
C CYS A 239 -21.22 -7.60 9.75
N CYS A 240 -21.91 -6.58 9.25
CA CYS A 240 -21.26 -5.39 8.68
C CYS A 240 -20.37 -4.65 9.70
N ILE A 241 -20.80 -4.53 10.97
CA ILE A 241 -19.99 -3.91 12.02
C ILE A 241 -18.72 -4.73 12.34
N ASP A 242 -18.79 -6.05 12.30
CA ASP A 242 -17.63 -6.90 12.52
C ASP A 242 -16.67 -6.89 11.32
N GLN A 243 -17.17 -6.68 10.10
CA GLN A 243 -16.32 -6.42 8.94
C GLN A 243 -15.57 -5.09 9.08
N PHE A 244 -16.23 -4.03 9.58
CA PHE A 244 -15.59 -2.77 9.91
C PHE A 244 -14.52 -2.96 10.99
N PHE A 245 -14.85 -3.70 12.05
CA PHE A 245 -13.91 -4.02 13.13
C PHE A 245 -12.70 -4.81 12.61
N LEU A 246 -12.90 -5.78 11.71
CA LEU A 246 -11.81 -6.52 11.05
C LEU A 246 -10.88 -5.58 10.29
N PHE A 247 -11.42 -4.65 9.50
CA PHE A 247 -10.64 -3.65 8.79
C PHE A 247 -9.83 -2.76 9.75
N LEU A 248 -10.43 -2.31 10.85
CA LEU A 248 -9.72 -1.52 11.86
C LEU A 248 -8.59 -2.33 12.52
N CYS A 249 -8.82 -3.59 12.88
CA CYS A 249 -7.79 -4.50 13.40
C CYS A 249 -6.61 -4.64 12.42
N TYR A 250 -6.91 -4.82 11.14
CA TYR A 250 -5.92 -4.92 10.08
C TYR A 250 -5.02 -3.68 10.02
N CYS A 251 -5.61 -2.48 9.97
CA CYS A 251 -4.87 -1.23 9.89
C CYS A 251 -4.13 -0.88 11.18
N LYS A 252 -4.81 -0.98 12.33
CA LYS A 252 -4.29 -0.51 13.61
C LYS A 252 -3.20 -1.41 14.17
N CYS A 253 -3.40 -2.73 14.11
CA CYS A 253 -2.47 -3.73 14.66
C CYS A 253 -1.52 -4.32 13.61
N GLY A 254 -1.75 -4.07 12.32
CA GLY A 254 -0.91 -4.64 11.25
C GLY A 254 -1.03 -6.17 11.16
N LEU A 255 -2.19 -6.74 11.51
CA LEU A 255 -2.39 -8.19 11.53
C LEU A 255 -2.35 -8.80 10.12
N PHE A 256 -1.75 -9.98 9.99
CA PHE A 256 -1.75 -10.72 8.73
C PHE A 256 -3.15 -11.23 8.38
N GLU A 257 -3.48 -11.29 7.09
CA GLU A 257 -4.78 -11.80 6.63
C GLU A 257 -5.06 -13.23 7.11
N LYS A 258 -4.01 -14.06 7.24
CA LYS A 258 -4.13 -15.43 7.79
C LYS A 258 -4.53 -15.43 9.27
N ASP A 259 -3.98 -14.54 10.08
CA ASP A 259 -4.35 -14.41 11.50
C ASP A 259 -5.80 -13.90 11.64
N LEU A 260 -6.17 -12.88 10.86
CA LEU A 260 -7.56 -12.39 10.82
C LEU A 260 -8.55 -13.49 10.38
N SER A 261 -8.16 -14.34 9.43
CA SER A 261 -9.01 -15.44 8.97
C SER A 261 -9.35 -16.42 10.10
N ILE A 262 -8.39 -16.69 10.98
CA ILE A 262 -8.56 -17.59 12.13
C ILE A 262 -9.42 -16.89 13.20
N ARG A 263 -9.09 -15.64 13.56
CA ARG A 263 -9.82 -14.89 14.60
C ARG A 263 -11.30 -14.72 14.28
N PHE A 264 -11.61 -14.34 13.04
CA PHE A 264 -12.97 -14.07 12.60
C PHE A 264 -13.71 -15.31 12.08
N ASN A 265 -13.05 -16.47 12.05
CA ASN A 265 -13.55 -17.73 11.52
C ASN A 265 -14.13 -17.57 10.09
N VAL A 266 -13.32 -16.99 9.20
CA VAL A 266 -13.66 -16.80 7.78
C VAL A 266 -12.48 -17.18 6.91
N SER A 267 -12.70 -17.45 5.62
CA SER A 267 -11.59 -17.77 4.71
C SER A 267 -10.68 -16.56 4.44
N VAL A 268 -9.38 -16.78 4.22
CA VAL A 268 -8.41 -15.72 3.87
C VAL A 268 -8.88 -14.86 2.67
N PRO A 269 -9.42 -15.43 1.57
CA PRO A 269 -9.96 -14.62 0.49
C PRO A 269 -11.12 -13.70 0.93
N THR A 270 -11.89 -14.10 1.94
CA THR A 270 -12.97 -13.27 2.49
C THR A 270 -12.40 -12.09 3.26
N VAL A 271 -11.35 -12.30 4.07
CA VAL A 271 -10.60 -11.23 4.74
C VAL A 271 -10.08 -10.21 3.73
N SER A 272 -9.38 -10.67 2.68
CA SER A 272 -8.83 -9.81 1.63
C SER A 272 -9.92 -8.95 0.96
N ARG A 273 -11.07 -9.57 0.62
CA ARG A 273 -12.21 -8.86 0.04
C ARG A 273 -12.81 -7.83 0.99
N ILE A 274 -12.93 -8.15 2.28
CA ILE A 274 -13.41 -7.22 3.30
C ILE A 274 -12.46 -6.01 3.38
N ILE A 275 -11.16 -6.24 3.49
CA ILE A 275 -10.14 -5.17 3.57
C ILE A 275 -10.23 -4.23 2.37
N ILE A 276 -10.23 -4.77 1.14
CA ILE A 276 -10.29 -3.98 -0.09
C ILE A 276 -11.62 -3.20 -0.18
N THR A 277 -12.74 -3.85 0.15
CA THR A 277 -14.07 -3.23 0.09
C THR A 277 -14.16 -2.06 1.07
N TRP A 278 -13.76 -2.26 2.32
CA TRP A 278 -13.78 -1.21 3.35
C TRP A 278 -12.75 -0.11 3.08
N ALA A 279 -11.55 -0.43 2.58
CA ALA A 279 -10.56 0.57 2.19
C ALA A 279 -11.12 1.52 1.13
N ASN A 280 -11.70 0.99 0.05
CA ASN A 280 -12.29 1.80 -1.02
C ASN A 280 -13.51 2.58 -0.54
N TYR A 281 -14.42 1.93 0.20
CA TYR A 281 -15.61 2.57 0.72
C TYR A 281 -15.27 3.74 1.65
N LEU A 282 -14.41 3.52 2.65
CA LEU A 282 -13.98 4.57 3.58
C LEU A 282 -13.17 5.66 2.87
N TYR A 283 -12.38 5.31 1.85
CA TYR A 283 -11.67 6.31 1.06
C TYR A 283 -12.64 7.29 0.40
N HIS A 284 -13.72 6.80 -0.20
CA HIS A 284 -14.73 7.67 -0.80
C HIS A 284 -15.54 8.45 0.23
N ILE A 285 -15.98 7.79 1.31
CA ILE A 285 -16.79 8.46 2.34
C ILE A 285 -15.97 9.50 3.11
N LEU A 286 -14.83 9.11 3.68
CA LEU A 286 -13.98 10.03 4.44
C LEU A 286 -13.34 11.09 3.54
N GLY A 287 -13.00 10.74 2.29
CA GLY A 287 -12.48 11.69 1.30
C GLY A 287 -13.50 12.71 0.80
N SER A 288 -14.80 12.42 0.92
CA SER A 288 -15.87 13.38 0.61
C SER A 288 -16.12 14.40 1.72
N LEU A 289 -15.57 14.17 2.92
CA LEU A 289 -15.70 15.12 4.02
C LEU A 289 -14.86 16.38 3.73
N PRO A 290 -15.41 17.59 3.95
CA PRO A 290 -14.66 18.83 3.80
C PRO A 290 -13.69 19.00 4.98
N ILE A 291 -12.59 18.25 4.96
CA ILE A 291 -11.57 18.25 6.02
C ILE A 291 -10.68 19.50 6.00
N TRP A 292 -10.71 20.27 4.91
CA TRP A 292 -10.02 21.55 4.82
C TRP A 292 -10.88 22.64 5.49
N PRO A 293 -10.54 23.07 6.72
CA PRO A 293 -11.38 24.02 7.45
C PRO A 293 -11.35 25.39 6.78
N THR A 294 -12.38 26.22 6.94
CA THR A 294 -12.34 27.64 6.56
C THR A 294 -11.35 28.43 7.40
N ARG A 295 -11.00 29.66 6.99
CA ARG A 295 -10.12 30.54 7.78
C ARG A 295 -10.70 30.84 9.17
N ALA A 296 -12.01 31.10 9.25
CA ALA A 296 -12.69 31.34 10.52
C ALA A 296 -12.57 30.14 11.47
N GLN A 297 -12.78 28.92 10.97
CA GLN A 297 -12.65 27.70 11.77
C GLN A 297 -11.22 27.48 12.26
N VAL A 298 -10.19 27.79 11.45
CA VAL A 298 -8.79 27.70 11.90
C VAL A 298 -8.52 28.69 13.03
N ASN A 299 -8.95 29.94 12.88
CA ASN A 299 -8.73 30.98 13.89
C ASN A 299 -9.47 30.67 15.20
N GLU A 300 -10.70 30.17 15.12
CA GLU A 300 -11.52 29.79 16.29
C GLU A 300 -10.85 28.70 17.14
N HIS A 301 -10.19 27.73 16.49
CA HIS A 301 -9.57 26.59 17.17
C HIS A 301 -8.05 26.74 17.33
N MET A 302 -7.49 27.91 17.02
CA MET A 302 -6.04 28.14 17.04
C MET A 302 -5.50 28.17 18.47
N PRO A 303 -4.55 27.30 18.84
CA PRO A 303 -3.94 27.34 20.18
C PRO A 303 -3.16 28.64 20.42
N GLU A 304 -3.05 29.08 21.68
CA GLU A 304 -2.33 30.32 22.07
C GLU A 304 -0.87 30.35 21.59
N CYS A 305 -0.21 29.19 21.53
CA CYS A 305 1.16 29.08 21.04
C CYS A 305 1.31 29.41 19.54
N PHE A 306 0.24 29.27 18.75
CA PHE A 306 0.20 29.75 17.37
C PHE A 306 -0.28 31.20 17.29
N THR A 307 -1.33 31.57 18.02
CA THR A 307 -1.92 32.91 17.95
C THR A 307 -0.91 34.01 18.27
N SER A 308 0.00 33.76 19.21
CA SER A 308 1.03 34.73 19.63
C SER A 308 2.22 34.85 18.66
N MET A 309 2.59 33.79 17.95
CA MET A 309 3.84 33.72 17.15
C MET A 309 3.60 33.59 15.64
N TYR A 310 2.58 32.84 15.24
CA TYR A 310 2.25 32.53 13.84
C TYR A 310 0.72 32.58 13.59
N PRO A 311 0.06 33.74 13.82
CA PRO A 311 -1.41 33.87 13.78
C PRO A 311 -2.02 33.59 12.40
N GLN A 312 -1.21 33.68 11.33
CA GLN A 312 -1.67 33.43 9.97
C GLN A 312 -1.48 31.98 9.51
N THR A 313 -0.96 31.10 10.38
CA THR A 313 -0.71 29.69 10.02
C THR A 313 -2.00 29.02 9.59
N ARG A 314 -2.04 28.64 8.33
CA ARG A 314 -3.14 27.91 7.73
C ARG A 314 -3.00 26.41 7.91
N VAL A 315 -1.82 25.92 7.55
CA VAL A 315 -1.50 24.51 7.47
C VAL A 315 -0.03 24.30 7.77
N ILE A 316 0.27 23.17 8.38
CA ILE A 316 1.63 22.72 8.64
C ILE A 316 1.85 21.45 7.85
N LEU A 317 2.91 21.44 7.05
CA LEU A 317 3.22 20.38 6.10
C LEU A 317 4.40 19.54 6.53
N ASP A 318 4.25 18.23 6.34
CA ASP A 318 5.36 17.30 6.46
C ASP A 318 5.18 16.09 5.55
N CYS A 319 6.30 15.54 5.11
CA CYS A 319 6.34 14.31 4.34
C CYS A 319 6.63 13.12 5.25
N THR A 320 5.87 12.05 5.11
CA THR A 320 6.18 10.76 5.73
C THR A 320 6.47 9.69 4.68
N GLU A 321 7.32 8.75 5.06
CA GLU A 321 7.72 7.64 4.20
C GLU A 321 7.27 6.31 4.79
N LEU A 322 6.69 5.46 3.93
CA LEU A 322 6.22 4.11 4.24
C LEU A 322 7.12 3.11 3.53
N ARG A 323 7.67 2.13 4.26
CA ARG A 323 8.50 1.08 3.65
C ARG A 323 7.65 0.16 2.80
N CYS A 324 8.15 -0.20 1.62
CA CYS A 324 7.51 -1.20 0.76
C CYS A 324 8.52 -2.19 0.17
N GLN A 325 8.04 -3.33 -0.28
CA GLN A 325 8.89 -4.35 -0.89
C GLN A 325 9.62 -3.79 -2.11
N THR A 326 10.89 -4.14 -2.24
CA THR A 326 11.73 -3.70 -3.35
C THR A 326 11.24 -4.29 -4.68
N PRO A 327 10.89 -3.45 -5.66
CA PRO A 327 10.52 -3.92 -7.00
C PRO A 327 11.65 -4.70 -7.64
N SER A 328 11.32 -5.77 -8.37
CA SER A 328 12.30 -6.55 -9.13
C SER A 328 12.92 -5.74 -10.29
N SER A 329 12.19 -4.76 -10.82
CA SER A 329 12.71 -3.83 -11.80
C SER A 329 13.66 -2.83 -11.15
N LEU A 330 14.93 -2.86 -11.57
CA LEU A 330 15.96 -1.93 -11.08
C LEU A 330 15.61 -0.46 -11.34
N TYR A 331 14.94 -0.17 -12.46
CA TYR A 331 14.45 1.18 -12.77
C TYR A 331 13.43 1.65 -11.74
N VAL A 332 12.38 0.87 -11.49
CA VAL A 332 11.33 1.22 -10.53
C VAL A 332 11.90 1.27 -9.11
N ASN A 333 12.80 0.35 -8.77
CA ASN A 333 13.53 0.39 -7.50
C ASN A 333 14.31 1.70 -7.35
N SER A 334 15.06 2.13 -8.36
CA SER A 334 15.82 3.40 -8.29
C SER A 334 14.94 4.63 -8.06
N GLN A 335 13.70 4.63 -8.55
CA GLN A 335 12.72 5.71 -8.34
C GLN A 335 12.07 5.64 -6.97
N MET A 336 11.86 4.43 -6.45
CA MET A 336 11.23 4.20 -5.16
C MET A 336 12.23 4.25 -3.99
N TYR A 337 13.51 4.16 -4.27
CA TYR A 337 14.55 4.15 -3.24
C TYR A 337 14.70 5.52 -2.60
N SER A 338 14.42 5.59 -1.31
CA SER A 338 14.73 6.75 -0.50
C SER A 338 16.13 6.62 0.05
N HIS A 339 17.01 7.53 -0.36
CA HIS A 339 18.34 7.66 0.24
C HIS A 339 18.27 7.98 1.73
N TYR A 340 17.26 8.76 2.14
CA TYR A 340 17.06 9.13 3.54
C TYR A 340 16.71 7.92 4.42
N LYS A 341 15.84 7.02 3.94
CA LYS A 341 15.48 5.79 4.66
C LYS A 341 16.36 4.59 4.35
N SER A 342 17.27 4.71 3.38
CA SER A 342 18.09 3.62 2.84
C SER A 342 17.24 2.40 2.45
N HIS A 343 16.02 2.63 1.96
CA HIS A 343 15.04 1.59 1.65
C HIS A 343 14.10 2.05 0.53
N THR A 344 13.46 1.10 -0.15
CA THR A 344 12.34 1.36 -1.06
C THR A 344 11.14 1.87 -0.25
N THR A 345 10.65 3.07 -0.55
CA THR A 345 9.53 3.68 0.16
C THR A 345 8.49 4.26 -0.77
N PHE A 346 7.27 4.36 -0.27
CA PHE A 346 6.30 5.34 -0.71
C PHE A 346 6.45 6.60 0.13
N LYS A 347 6.24 7.77 -0.46
CA LYS A 347 6.26 9.06 0.24
C LYS A 347 4.92 9.77 0.09
N GLY A 348 4.34 10.24 1.18
CA GLY A 348 3.09 11.02 1.20
C GLY A 348 3.26 12.32 1.98
N LEU A 349 2.59 13.37 1.53
CA LEU A 349 2.50 14.67 2.18
C LEU A 349 1.23 14.71 3.05
N ILE A 350 1.39 15.12 4.30
CA ILE A 350 0.29 15.38 5.23
C ILE A 350 0.27 16.87 5.56
N GLY A 351 -0.92 17.45 5.55
CA GLY A 351 -1.18 18.78 6.11
C GLY A 351 -2.03 18.68 7.36
N ILE A 352 -1.60 19.37 8.42
CA ILE A 352 -2.37 19.51 9.64
C ILE A 352 -2.67 20.97 9.93
N THR A 353 -3.78 21.21 10.59
CA THR A 353 -4.14 22.53 11.13
C THR A 353 -3.27 22.87 12.34
N PRO A 354 -3.21 24.16 12.74
CA PRO A 354 -2.60 24.58 14.01
C PRO A 354 -3.14 23.86 15.24
N SER A 355 -4.42 23.45 15.24
CA SER A 355 -5.04 22.66 16.31
C SER A 355 -4.70 21.15 16.23
N GLY A 356 -3.90 20.76 15.25
CA GLY A 356 -3.36 19.41 15.10
C GLY A 356 -4.25 18.44 14.32
N ALA A 357 -5.47 18.84 13.93
CA ALA A 357 -6.31 18.00 13.09
C ALA A 357 -5.70 17.86 11.68
N VAL A 358 -5.69 16.64 11.14
CA VAL A 358 -5.35 16.38 9.74
C VAL A 358 -6.38 17.06 8.84
N CYS A 359 -5.93 17.97 7.98
CA CYS A 359 -6.78 18.68 7.02
C CYS A 359 -6.41 18.43 5.56
N PHE A 360 -5.30 17.73 5.30
CA PHE A 360 -4.87 17.38 3.96
C PHE A 360 -4.06 16.08 3.96
N VAL A 361 -4.29 15.23 2.96
CA VAL A 361 -3.53 13.99 2.74
C VAL A 361 -3.32 13.83 1.24
N SER A 362 -2.07 13.78 0.79
CA SER A 362 -1.77 13.52 -0.62
C SER A 362 -1.89 12.02 -0.95
N GLN A 363 -1.95 11.71 -2.24
CA GLN A 363 -1.60 10.37 -2.72
C GLN A 363 -0.14 10.04 -2.37
N LEU A 364 0.19 8.76 -2.40
CA LEU A 364 1.54 8.25 -2.25
C LEU A 364 2.30 8.34 -3.56
N TYR A 365 3.53 8.82 -3.47
CA TYR A 365 4.49 8.97 -4.55
C TYR A 365 5.69 8.05 -4.33
N SER A 366 6.56 7.97 -5.33
CA SER A 366 7.80 7.19 -5.24
C SER A 366 8.78 7.80 -4.22
N GLY A 367 9.43 6.98 -3.40
CA GLY A 367 10.28 7.44 -2.29
C GLY A 367 11.40 8.43 -2.62
N SER A 368 11.93 8.42 -3.86
CA SER A 368 12.98 9.37 -4.27
C SER A 368 12.48 10.80 -4.57
N ILE A 369 11.16 11.00 -4.64
CA ILE A 369 10.60 12.32 -4.95
C ILE A 369 10.91 13.33 -3.85
N SER A 370 11.16 14.57 -4.24
CA SER A 370 11.38 15.67 -3.29
C SER A 370 10.07 16.17 -2.70
N ASP A 371 10.15 16.71 -1.49
CA ASP A 371 8.99 17.23 -0.77
C ASP A 371 8.38 18.44 -1.51
N ASN A 372 9.23 19.25 -2.16
CA ASN A 372 8.81 20.35 -3.04
C ASN A 372 7.99 19.85 -4.23
N ALA A 373 8.44 18.77 -4.89
CA ALA A 373 7.75 18.22 -6.06
C ALA A 373 6.40 17.61 -5.66
N ILE A 374 6.33 16.91 -4.53
CA ILE A 374 5.04 16.45 -3.99
C ILE A 374 4.13 17.65 -3.74
N THR A 375 4.61 18.68 -3.04
CA THR A 375 3.79 19.85 -2.71
C THR A 375 3.18 20.47 -3.97
N ALA A 376 4.00 20.68 -5.02
CA ALA A 376 3.56 21.26 -6.29
C ALA A 376 2.51 20.45 -7.05
N GLN A 377 2.51 19.12 -6.93
CA GLN A 377 1.60 18.25 -7.67
C GLN A 377 0.48 17.63 -6.81
N SER A 378 0.46 17.93 -5.51
CA SER A 378 -0.49 17.36 -4.55
C SER A 378 -1.87 18.03 -4.58
N GLY A 379 -1.97 19.23 -5.16
CA GLY A 379 -3.20 20.02 -5.17
C GLY A 379 -3.39 20.92 -3.95
N ILE A 380 -2.44 20.94 -3.00
CA ILE A 380 -2.59 21.71 -1.76
C ILE A 380 -2.44 23.23 -1.97
N VAL A 381 -1.61 23.63 -2.93
CA VAL A 381 -1.32 25.05 -3.20
C VAL A 381 -2.58 25.77 -3.69
N GLU A 382 -3.41 25.07 -4.45
CA GLU A 382 -4.70 25.54 -4.95
C GLU A 382 -5.74 25.74 -3.84
N MET A 383 -5.52 25.18 -2.64
CA MET A 383 -6.43 25.29 -1.49
C MET A 383 -6.12 26.48 -0.57
N LEU A 384 -5.00 27.17 -0.80
CA LEU A 384 -4.54 28.32 -0.02
C LEU A 384 -5.16 29.62 -0.53
N ASN A 385 -5.33 30.58 0.38
CA ASN A 385 -5.78 31.93 0.07
C ASN A 385 -4.65 32.96 0.27
N GLU A 386 -4.87 34.18 -0.20
CA GLU A 386 -3.97 35.31 0.06
C GLU A 386 -3.81 35.53 1.57
N ASN A 387 -2.58 35.76 2.01
CA ASN A 387 -2.18 35.91 3.42
C ASN A 387 -2.29 34.63 4.27
N ASP A 388 -2.38 33.45 3.65
CA ASP A 388 -2.18 32.17 4.33
C ASP A 388 -0.68 31.91 4.58
N ASP A 389 -0.32 31.56 5.81
CA ASP A 389 1.00 31.05 6.13
C ASP A 389 1.01 29.52 6.08
N VAL A 390 1.98 28.97 5.35
CA VAL A 390 2.30 27.54 5.37
C VAL A 390 3.53 27.34 6.22
N MET A 391 3.44 26.48 7.22
CA MET A 391 4.61 26.08 8.02
C MET A 391 5.13 24.72 7.53
N ALA A 392 6.44 24.52 7.46
CA ALA A 392 7.01 23.24 7.03
C ALA A 392 8.40 22.98 7.63
N ASP A 393 8.97 21.81 7.36
CA ASP A 393 10.37 21.54 7.67
C ASP A 393 11.31 22.36 6.77
N LYS A 394 12.55 22.55 7.22
CA LYS A 394 13.61 23.27 6.52
C LYS A 394 13.92 22.73 5.11
N GLY A 395 13.56 21.48 4.81
CA GLY A 395 13.71 20.88 3.49
C GLY A 395 12.76 21.43 2.42
N PHE A 396 11.71 22.15 2.82
CA PHE A 396 10.71 22.69 1.92
C PHE A 396 11.16 24.06 1.39
N THR A 397 11.53 24.13 0.11
CA THR A 397 11.85 25.38 -0.59
C THR A 397 10.75 25.69 -1.60
N ILE A 398 9.55 25.96 -1.08
CA ILE A 398 8.33 26.19 -1.86
C ILE A 398 7.87 27.66 -1.84
N SER A 399 8.71 28.59 -1.39
CA SER A 399 8.32 30.01 -1.23
C SER A 399 7.81 30.65 -2.53
N MET A 400 8.47 30.37 -3.66
CA MET A 400 8.05 30.87 -4.98
C MET A 400 6.65 30.33 -5.35
N LEU A 401 6.43 29.03 -5.14
CA LEU A 401 5.16 28.36 -5.40
C LEU A 401 4.01 28.94 -4.58
N LEU A 402 4.27 29.30 -3.31
CA LEU A 402 3.27 29.93 -2.44
C LEU A 402 3.02 31.39 -2.80
N SER A 403 4.05 32.12 -3.24
CA SER A 403 3.94 33.54 -3.60
C SER A 403 2.97 33.79 -4.76
N GLU A 404 2.82 32.82 -5.67
CA GLU A 404 1.82 32.86 -6.75
C GLU A 404 0.37 32.88 -6.23
N LYS A 405 0.14 32.47 -4.98
CA LYS A 405 -1.15 32.50 -4.29
C LYS A 405 -1.24 33.60 -3.23
N GLY A 406 -0.23 34.47 -3.13
CA GLY A 406 -0.14 35.45 -2.05
C GLY A 406 0.03 34.80 -0.66
N ALA A 407 0.52 33.56 -0.61
CA ALA A 407 0.78 32.81 0.62
C ALA A 407 2.28 32.86 0.97
N THR A 408 2.60 32.68 2.25
CA THR A 408 3.96 32.82 2.80
C THR A 408 4.45 31.52 3.44
N LEU A 409 5.77 31.31 3.42
CA LEU A 409 6.41 30.10 3.94
C LEU A 409 7.15 30.38 5.26
N ASN A 410 6.75 29.69 6.32
CA ASN A 410 7.40 29.71 7.62
C ASN A 410 8.22 28.41 7.83
N ILE A 411 9.55 28.51 7.69
CA ILE A 411 10.49 27.39 7.90
C ILE A 411 11.65 27.83 8.81
N PRO A 412 12.33 26.90 9.50
CA PRO A 412 13.53 27.24 10.26
C PRO A 412 14.62 27.87 9.38
N PRO A 413 15.38 28.86 9.89
CA PRO A 413 16.40 29.55 9.11
C PRO A 413 17.52 28.61 8.64
N PHE A 414 18.08 28.90 7.46
CA PHE A 414 19.28 28.23 6.96
C PHE A 414 20.53 28.78 7.66
N LEU A 415 21.45 27.90 8.04
CA LEU A 415 22.79 28.34 8.43
C LEU A 415 23.46 28.87 7.17
N SER A 416 23.79 30.16 7.14
CA SER A 416 24.50 30.72 6.00
C SER A 416 25.86 30.03 5.88
N SER A 417 26.27 29.66 4.66
CA SER A 417 27.57 29.03 4.39
C SER A 417 28.79 29.90 4.76
N LYS A 418 28.57 31.16 5.17
CA LYS A 418 29.59 32.11 5.60
C LYS A 418 29.67 32.30 7.13
N ARG A 419 28.77 31.71 7.93
CA ARG A 419 28.77 31.83 9.39
C ARG A 419 28.68 30.45 10.06
N SER A 420 29.50 30.24 11.09
CA SER A 420 29.54 28.99 11.86
C SER A 420 28.50 28.89 12.98
N GLN A 421 27.83 30.00 13.32
CA GLN A 421 26.84 30.08 14.41
C GLN A 421 25.67 30.98 14.01
N PHE A 422 24.48 30.66 14.54
CA PHE A 422 23.27 31.49 14.44
C PHE A 422 23.38 32.72 15.36
N SER A 423 22.73 33.82 14.99
CA SER A 423 22.54 34.95 15.90
C SER A 423 21.59 34.58 17.05
N LYS A 424 21.56 35.39 18.11
CA LYS A 424 20.65 35.15 19.24
C LYS A 424 19.18 35.17 18.79
N GLU A 425 18.84 36.10 17.90
CA GLU A 425 17.50 36.24 17.32
C GLU A 425 17.14 35.04 16.41
N GLU A 426 18.11 34.53 15.62
CA GLU A 426 17.92 33.32 14.82
C GLU A 426 17.76 32.07 15.69
N VAL A 427 18.47 31.99 16.82
CA VAL A 427 18.32 30.91 17.81
C VAL A 427 16.93 30.96 18.45
N GLU A 428 16.48 32.14 18.88
CA GLU A 428 15.14 32.34 19.47
C GLU A 428 14.02 32.01 18.46
N ALA A 429 14.16 32.44 17.20
CA ALA A 429 13.23 32.07 16.12
C ALA A 429 13.25 30.55 15.86
N THR A 430 14.42 29.92 15.83
CA THR A 430 14.56 28.47 15.64
C THR A 430 13.91 27.69 16.79
N GLN A 431 14.12 28.12 18.03
CA GLN A 431 13.50 27.49 19.21
C GLN A 431 11.97 27.63 19.19
N SER A 432 11.47 28.78 18.74
CA SER A 432 10.03 29.05 18.63
C SER A 432 9.36 28.17 17.57
N ILE A 433 9.94 28.07 16.37
CA ILE A 433 9.47 27.17 15.31
C ILE A 433 9.55 25.71 15.77
N ALA A 434 10.64 25.31 16.44
CA ALA A 434 10.83 23.95 16.93
C ALA A 434 9.77 23.53 17.96
N ARG A 435 9.39 24.44 18.89
CA ARG A 435 8.32 24.18 19.87
C ARG A 435 6.99 23.88 19.17
N VAL A 436 6.68 24.65 18.14
CA VAL A 436 5.44 24.49 17.37
C VAL A 436 5.48 23.20 16.53
N ARG A 437 6.62 22.88 15.92
CA ARG A 437 6.84 21.67 15.12
C ARG A 437 6.63 20.36 15.91
N ILE A 438 6.90 20.33 17.21
CA ILE A 438 6.66 19.14 18.05
C ILE A 438 5.21 18.65 17.92
N HIS A 439 4.24 19.53 17.73
CA HIS A 439 2.84 19.14 17.55
C HIS A 439 2.58 18.42 16.22
N VAL A 440 3.31 18.80 15.18
CA VAL A 440 3.30 18.13 13.86
C VAL A 440 3.83 16.71 13.99
N GLU A 441 4.97 16.56 14.66
CA GLU A 441 5.58 15.26 14.90
C GLU A 441 4.65 14.35 15.71
N ARG A 442 3.89 14.91 16.66
CA ARG A 442 2.85 14.19 17.42
C ARG A 442 1.68 13.77 16.53
N ALA A 443 1.20 14.63 15.64
CA ALA A 443 0.12 14.29 14.70
C ALA A 443 0.54 13.14 13.77
N ILE A 444 1.74 13.24 13.19
CA ILE A 444 2.30 12.22 12.30
C ILE A 444 2.59 10.94 13.06
N ARG A 445 3.01 11.04 14.33
CA ARG A 445 3.14 9.88 15.21
C ARG A 445 1.82 9.13 15.35
N ARG A 446 0.67 9.81 15.46
CA ARG A 446 -0.65 9.12 15.49
C ARG A 446 -0.91 8.32 14.21
N VAL A 447 -0.46 8.80 13.06
CA VAL A 447 -0.53 8.06 11.79
C VAL A 447 0.39 6.84 11.83
N LYS A 448 1.61 7.00 12.36
CA LYS A 448 2.59 5.90 12.54
C LYS A 448 2.17 4.87 13.59
N GLU A 449 1.20 5.19 14.46
CA GLU A 449 0.61 4.20 15.37
C GLU A 449 -0.36 3.23 14.67
N PHE A 450 -0.60 3.39 13.36
CA PHE A 450 -1.21 2.33 12.56
C PHE A 450 -0.12 1.34 12.13
N HIS A 451 -0.04 0.22 12.85
CA HIS A 451 1.07 -0.73 12.75
C HIS A 451 1.13 -1.47 11.41
N ILE A 452 0.12 -1.33 10.54
CA ILE A 452 0.22 -1.72 9.14
C ILE A 452 1.43 -1.07 8.44
N PHE A 453 1.80 0.15 8.84
CA PHE A 453 2.92 0.91 8.26
C PHE A 453 4.28 0.65 8.91
N ASP A 454 4.34 -0.09 10.02
CA ASP A 454 5.60 -0.46 10.67
C ASP A 454 6.36 -1.51 9.87
N SER A 455 5.60 -2.40 9.22
CA SER A 455 6.12 -3.47 8.39
C SER A 455 6.38 -3.01 6.95
N VAL A 456 7.15 -3.81 6.21
CA VAL A 456 7.38 -3.58 4.79
C VAL A 456 6.10 -3.92 4.03
N LEU A 457 5.43 -2.90 3.49
CA LEU A 457 4.20 -3.07 2.74
C LEU A 457 4.44 -3.95 1.50
N PRO A 458 3.66 -5.03 1.32
CA PRO A 458 3.80 -5.88 0.15
C PRO A 458 3.35 -5.15 -1.12
N LEU A 459 4.05 -5.38 -2.24
CA LEU A 459 3.70 -4.76 -3.52
C LEU A 459 2.32 -5.21 -4.03
N SER A 460 1.79 -6.32 -3.54
CA SER A 460 0.41 -6.75 -3.82
C SER A 460 -0.64 -5.74 -3.33
N LEU A 461 -0.33 -4.93 -2.32
CA LEU A 461 -1.21 -3.87 -1.84
C LEU A 461 -1.16 -2.60 -2.71
N ALA A 462 -0.28 -2.50 -3.71
CA ALA A 462 -0.09 -1.27 -4.50
C ALA A 462 -1.40 -0.75 -5.13
N GLY A 463 -2.35 -1.62 -5.47
CA GLY A 463 -3.66 -1.23 -6.00
C GLY A 463 -4.62 -0.58 -4.98
N SER A 464 -4.36 -0.72 -3.68
CA SER A 464 -5.21 -0.21 -2.59
C SER A 464 -4.45 0.61 -1.54
N VAL A 465 -3.13 0.78 -1.70
CA VAL A 465 -2.25 1.41 -0.71
C VAL A 465 -2.61 2.87 -0.48
N ASN A 466 -3.03 3.59 -1.53
CA ASN A 466 -3.48 4.97 -1.43
C ASN A 466 -4.75 5.11 -0.57
N GLN A 467 -5.68 4.18 -0.74
CA GLN A 467 -6.92 4.14 0.02
C GLN A 467 -6.64 3.84 1.49
N ILE A 468 -5.85 2.80 1.76
CA ILE A 468 -5.43 2.45 3.14
C ILE A 468 -4.71 3.62 3.79
N TRP A 469 -3.74 4.23 3.09
CA TRP A 469 -2.99 5.40 3.54
C TRP A 469 -3.89 6.56 3.95
N THR A 470 -4.78 6.95 3.04
CA THR A 470 -5.71 8.07 3.26
C THR A 470 -6.64 7.77 4.43
N VAL A 471 -7.26 6.58 4.46
CA VAL A 471 -8.18 6.18 5.53
C VAL A 471 -7.50 6.14 6.89
N CYS A 472 -6.32 5.52 7.01
CA CYS A 472 -5.59 5.48 8.28
C CYS A 472 -5.23 6.89 8.78
N THR A 473 -4.83 7.77 7.86
CA THR A 473 -4.47 9.15 8.19
C THR A 473 -5.70 9.94 8.66
N LEU A 474 -6.84 9.84 7.97
CA LEU A 474 -8.08 10.53 8.36
C LEU A 474 -8.68 9.96 9.65
N LEU A 475 -8.53 8.66 9.91
CA LEU A 475 -9.00 8.04 11.15
C LEU A 475 -8.31 8.63 12.40
N THR A 476 -7.12 9.25 12.26
CA THR A 476 -6.46 9.92 13.39
C THR A 476 -7.25 11.10 13.96
N ASN A 477 -8.12 11.74 13.16
CA ASN A 477 -8.96 12.84 13.61
C ASN A 477 -10.01 12.40 14.63
N PHE A 478 -10.37 11.11 14.67
CA PHE A 478 -11.30 10.56 15.66
C PHE A 478 -10.64 10.31 17.03
N ARG A 479 -9.33 10.54 17.17
CA ARG A 479 -8.61 10.36 18.45
C ARG A 479 -8.63 11.59 19.34
N GLY A 480 -9.47 12.58 19.05
CA GLY A 480 -9.58 13.81 19.82
C GLY A 480 -8.43 14.80 19.58
N PRO A 481 -8.43 15.95 20.27
CA PRO A 481 -7.45 17.01 20.05
C PRO A 481 -6.01 16.58 20.40
N LEU A 482 -5.03 17.25 19.79
CA LEU A 482 -3.60 17.08 20.09
C LEU A 482 -3.09 18.03 21.19
N PHE A 483 -3.90 19.03 21.52
CA PHE A 483 -3.62 20.11 22.46
C PHE A 483 -4.54 19.97 23.68
#